data_AF-A0A529XFN8-F1
#
_entry.id   AF-A0A529XFN8-F1
#
_cell.length_a   1.000
_cell.length_b   1.000
_cell.length_c   1.000
_cell.angle_alpha   90.00
_cell.angle_beta   90.00
_cell.angle_gamma   90.00
#
_symmetry.space_group_name_H-M   'P 1'
#
loop_
_entity.id
_entity.type
_entity.pdbx_description
1 polymer ?
#
loop_
_entity_poly.entity_id
_entity_poly.type
_entity_poly.pdbx_seq_one_letter_code
_entity_poly.pdbx_strand_id
1 'polypeptide(L)' 'MLSHDRVWAAIDALAERYSLSASGLARRAGLDSTAFNKSKRLSSDGRPRWPSTESLAKIIEATGASLEEFTGLVEG' A
#
# COMPACT_ATOMS: atom_id res chain seq x y z
N MET A 1 0.50 -11.79 -12.96
CA MET A 1 -0.22 -10.68 -13.64
C MET A 1 -0.64 -9.67 -12.58
N LEU A 2 -0.50 -8.37 -12.86
CA LEU A 2 -0.83 -7.30 -11.91
C LEU A 2 -2.32 -7.36 -11.53
N SER A 3 -2.64 -7.28 -10.24
CA SER A 3 -4.01 -7.30 -9.72
C SER A 3 -4.15 -6.43 -8.47
N HIS A 4 -5.38 -6.01 -8.17
CA HIS A 4 -5.71 -5.21 -6.99
C HIS A 4 -5.20 -5.88 -5.71
N ASP A 5 -5.50 -7.17 -5.55
CA ASP A 5 -5.14 -7.94 -4.35
C ASP A 5 -3.64 -8.02 -4.16
N ARG A 6 -2.87 -8.22 -5.25
CA ARG A 6 -1.40 -8.25 -5.17
C ARG A 6 -0.81 -6.90 -4.80
N VAL A 7 -1.32 -5.80 -5.35
CA VAL A 7 -0.82 -4.46 -4.98
C VAL A 7 -1.19 -4.11 -3.53
N TRP A 8 -2.39 -4.49 -3.07
CA TRP A 8 -2.75 -4.32 -1.66
C TRP A 8 -1.93 -5.19 -0.72
N ALA A 9 -1.66 -6.45 -1.10
CA ALA A 9 -0.76 -7.33 -0.35
C ALA A 9 0.67 -6.78 -0.31
N ALA A 10 1.16 -6.17 -1.40
CA ALA A 10 2.46 -5.52 -1.42
C ALA A 10 2.53 -4.31 -0.48
N ILE A 11 1.45 -3.53 -0.33
CA ILE A 11 1.37 -2.45 0.67
C ILE A 11 1.46 -3.01 2.09
N ASP A 12 0.74 -4.11 2.37
CA ASP A 12 0.78 -4.78 3.67
C ASP A 12 2.19 -5.34 3.96
N ALA A 13 2.80 -6.01 2.98
CA ALA A 13 4.14 -6.58 3.09
C ALA A 13 5.22 -5.50 3.23
N LEU A 14 5.07 -4.35 2.56
CA LEU A 14 5.96 -3.21 2.74
C LEU A 14 5.84 -2.65 4.16
N ALA A 15 4.62 -2.49 4.68
CA ALA A 15 4.42 -2.06 6.06
C ALA A 15 5.14 -3.00 7.03
N GLU A 16 4.89 -4.31 6.91
CA GLU A 16 5.50 -5.34 7.77
C GLU A 16 7.02 -5.35 7.68
N ARG A 17 7.60 -5.24 6.48
CA ARG A 17 9.05 -5.18 6.27
C ARG A 17 9.71 -4.03 7.03
N TYR A 18 9.03 -2.90 7.12
CA TYR A 18 9.49 -1.73 7.86
C TYR A 18 8.96 -1.68 9.31
N SER A 19 8.47 -2.81 9.83
CA SER A 19 7.95 -2.94 11.21
C SER A 19 6.79 -1.98 11.52
N LEU A 20 5.94 -1.74 10.54
CA LEU A 20 4.74 -0.90 10.63
C LEU A 20 3.48 -1.73 10.38
N SER A 21 2.37 -1.28 10.95
CA SER A 21 1.05 -1.69 10.44
C SER A 21 0.69 -0.89 9.19
N ALA A 22 -0.32 -1.31 8.42
CA ALA A 22 -0.83 -0.53 7.29
C ALA A 22 -1.21 0.92 7.70
N SER A 23 -1.86 1.10 8.85
CA SER A 23 -2.16 2.43 9.39
C SER A 23 -0.91 3.19 9.83
N GLY A 24 0.10 2.49 10.37
CA GLY A 24 1.40 3.06 10.72
C GLY A 24 2.16 3.57 9.49
N LEU A 25 2.15 2.78 8.42
CA LEU A 25 2.71 3.15 7.11
C LEU A 25 2.00 4.38 6.54
N ALA A 26 0.67 4.40 6.58
CA ALA A 26 -0.11 5.55 6.12
C ALA A 26 0.26 6.83 6.88
N ARG A 27 0.30 6.77 8.23
CA ARG A 27 0.71 7.93 9.06
C ARG A 27 2.12 8.39 8.76
N ARG A 28 3.07 7.44 8.64
CA ARG A 28 4.46 7.73 8.30
C ARG A 28 4.58 8.44 6.95
N ALA A 29 3.73 8.07 6.00
CA ALA A 29 3.64 8.67 4.67
C ALA A 29 2.82 9.97 4.61
N GLY A 30 2.40 10.52 5.75
CA GLY A 30 1.58 11.74 5.80
C GLY A 30 0.16 11.57 5.23
N LEU A 31 -0.32 10.32 5.14
CA LEU A 31 -1.68 9.99 4.69
C LEU A 31 -2.63 9.86 5.87
N ASP A 32 -3.93 9.92 5.59
CA ASP A 32 -4.94 9.53 6.57
C ASP A 32 -4.69 8.10 7.06
N SER A 33 -4.75 7.88 8.37
CA SER A 33 -4.37 6.60 8.98
C SER A 33 -5.24 5.42 8.56
N THR A 34 -6.39 5.66 7.91
CA THR A 34 -7.27 4.62 7.38
C THR A 34 -7.06 4.34 5.89
N ALA A 35 -6.16 5.06 5.22
CA ALA A 35 -5.97 5.01 3.76
C ALA A 35 -5.77 3.59 3.21
N PHE A 36 -5.10 2.71 3.98
CA PHE A 36 -4.78 1.34 3.60
C PHE A 36 -5.61 0.26 4.30
N ASN A 37 -6.62 0.67 5.07
CA ASN A 37 -7.53 -0.27 5.75
C ASN A 37 -8.30 -1.11 4.73
N LYS A 38 -8.62 -2.36 5.09
CA LYS A 38 -9.39 -3.28 4.24
C LYS A 38 -10.70 -2.68 3.73
N SER A 39 -11.39 -1.87 4.55
CA SER A 39 -12.63 -1.18 4.17
C SER A 39 -12.47 -0.13 3.06
N LYS A 40 -11.24 0.33 2.75
CA LYS A 40 -10.95 1.28 1.67
C LYS A 40 -10.52 0.62 0.36
N ARG A 41 -10.33 -0.71 0.36
CA ARG A 41 -9.87 -1.51 -0.79
C ARG A 41 -10.98 -1.87 -1.77
N LEU A 42 -12.22 -1.61 -1.38
CA LEU A 42 -13.40 -1.72 -2.22
C LEU A 42 -14.02 -0.33 -2.41
N SER A 43 -14.57 -0.10 -3.59
CA SER A 43 -15.46 1.03 -3.88
C SER A 43 -16.81 0.84 -3.19
N SER A 44 -17.61 1.90 -3.12
CA SER A 44 -18.95 1.85 -2.49
C SER A 44 -19.91 0.86 -3.16
N ASP A 45 -19.65 0.49 -4.41
CA ASP A 45 -20.38 -0.52 -5.19
C ASP A 45 -19.79 -1.94 -5.05
N GLY A 46 -18.82 -2.13 -4.16
CA GLY A 46 -18.20 -3.43 -3.86
C GLY A 46 -17.10 -3.86 -4.84
N ARG A 47 -16.77 -3.05 -5.85
CA ARG A 47 -15.69 -3.38 -6.79
C ARG A 47 -14.31 -3.18 -6.16
N PRO A 48 -13.31 -4.02 -6.50
CA PRO A 48 -11.93 -3.77 -6.11
C PRO A 48 -11.46 -2.37 -6.55
N ARG A 49 -10.74 -1.70 -5.65
CA ARG A 49 -10.24 -0.34 -5.86
C ARG A 49 -8.72 -0.34 -5.88
N TRP A 50 -8.13 0.30 -6.88
CA TRP A 50 -6.68 0.51 -6.89
C TRP A 50 -6.28 1.57 -5.86
N PRO A 51 -5.14 1.40 -5.16
CA PRO A 51 -4.51 2.52 -4.47
C PRO A 51 -4.11 3.59 -5.51
N SER A 52 -4.08 4.86 -5.10
CA SER A 52 -3.57 5.91 -5.97
C SER A 52 -2.07 5.81 -6.13
N THR A 53 -1.56 6.15 -7.31
CA THR A 53 -0.11 6.27 -7.57
C THR A 53 0.56 7.26 -6.60
N GLU A 54 -0.14 8.33 -6.23
CA GLU A 54 0.33 9.27 -5.19
C GLU A 54 0.54 8.59 -3.83
N SER A 55 -0.39 7.73 -3.41
CA SER A 55 -0.24 7.01 -2.14
C SER A 55 0.95 6.04 -2.18
N LEU A 56 1.16 5.39 -3.33
CA LEU A 56 2.31 4.50 -3.55
C LEU A 56 3.63 5.27 -3.50
N ALA A 57 3.72 6.42 -4.16
CA ALA A 57 4.91 7.27 -4.12
C ALA A 57 5.26 7.70 -2.69
N LYS A 58 4.24 8.15 -1.92
CA LYS A 58 4.42 8.60 -0.53
C LYS A 58 4.93 7.49 0.39
N ILE A 59 4.44 6.26 0.26
CA ILE A 59 4.92 5.16 1.12
C ILE A 59 6.33 4.71 0.75
N ILE A 60 6.68 4.71 -0.55
CA ILE A 60 8.04 4.39 -1.02
C ILE A 60 9.01 5.43 -0.45
N GLU A 61 8.70 6.72 -0.59
CA GLU A 61 9.51 7.81 -0.05
C GLU A 61 9.63 7.73 1.49
N ALA A 62 8.52 7.54 2.20
CA ALA A 62 8.50 7.55 3.66
C ALA A 62 9.21 6.34 4.30
N THR A 63 9.26 5.21 3.60
CA THR A 63 10.01 4.03 4.02
C THR A 63 11.48 4.08 3.59
N GLY A 64 11.80 4.89 2.58
CA GLY A 64 13.10 4.86 1.91
C GLY A 64 13.30 3.60 1.05
N ALA A 65 12.21 2.89 0.74
CA ALA A 65 12.24 1.76 -0.17
C ALA A 65 12.53 2.22 -1.60
N SER A 66 13.08 1.33 -2.43
CA SER A 66 13.14 1.56 -3.86
C SER A 66 11.84 1.17 -4.55
N LEU A 67 11.60 1.69 -5.76
CA LEU A 67 10.48 1.23 -6.58
C LEU A 67 10.60 -0.27 -6.89
N GLU A 68 11.80 -0.74 -7.14
CA GLU A 68 12.10 -2.14 -7.47
C GLU A 68 11.79 -3.08 -6.30
N GLU A 69 12.07 -2.65 -5.07
CA GLU A 69 11.68 -3.35 -3.86
C GLU A 69 10.16 -3.50 -3.77
N PHE A 70 9.43 -2.40 -3.97
CA PHE A 70 7.97 -2.44 -3.95
C PHE A 70 7.40 -3.33 -5.05
N THR A 71 7.92 -3.26 -6.27
CA THR A 71 7.45 -4.12 -7.37
C THR A 71 7.80 -5.59 -7.11
N GLY A 72 8.93 -5.89 -6.48
CA GLY A 72 9.27 -7.25 -6.05
C GLY A 72 8.24 -7.83 -5.07
N LEU A 73 7.68 -7.00 -4.18
CA LEU A 73 6.59 -7.39 -3.28
C LEU A 73 5.25 -7.65 -4.02
N VAL A 74 5.05 -7.06 -5.20
CA VAL A 74 3.85 -7.27 -6.04
C VAL A 74 3.95 -8.59 -6.83
N GLU A 75 5.17 -9.01 -7.17
CA GLU A 75 5.44 -10.21 -7.96
C GLU A 75 5.46 -11.49 -7.13
N GLY A 76 5.92 -11.40 -5.86
CA GLY A 76 5.82 -12.48 -4.86
C GLY A 76 4.38 -12.94 -4.60
#